data_AF-A0A7Y4JNU7-F1
#
_entry.id   AF-A0A7Y4JNU7-F1
#
_cell.length_a   1.000
_cell.length_b   1.000
_cell.length_c   1.000
_cell.angle_alpha   90.00
_cell.angle_beta   90.00
_cell.angle_gamma   90.00
#
_symmetry.space_group_name_H-M   'P 1'
#
loop_
_entity.id
_entity.type
_entity.pdbx_description
1 polymer ?
#
loop_
_entity_poly.entity_id
_entity_poly.type
_entity_poly.pdbx_seq_one_letter_code
_entity_poly.pdbx_strand_id
1 'polypeptide(L)'
;MQALRAMPRGAGPGALRGLAPLFEAAVAEDSDVDLRFRDELIRVLGPLMGEDTPVTVEDAAACVTGVEAKVLVATLPPLRAVLAEVRGLKFSLTREAVRVLSRADACLQQAPRLATRAELERALGAACERLAAELSQLHAPVPVPMGEALGVARWLFRDGPPPRGAAVLELARGLDDFCRRAPLSTPDLEALRELARRADEERETPGWPLLLERLRTVRPRLIPQKPLPPLYRSLAGAPARVPLAESLEALLCPLHVCDH
;
A
#
# COMPACT_ATOMS: atom_id res chain seq x y z
N MET A 1 20.30 -29.15 10.65
CA MET A 1 21.35 -30.19 10.82
C MET A 1 22.62 -29.97 9.98
N GLN A 2 22.55 -29.98 8.64
CA GLN A 2 23.75 -29.83 7.79
C GLN A 2 24.56 -28.55 8.09
N ALA A 3 23.87 -27.43 8.30
CA ALA A 3 24.50 -26.16 8.67
C ALA A 3 25.28 -26.25 10.00
N LEU A 4 24.71 -26.88 11.04
CA LEU A 4 25.40 -27.07 12.32
C LEU A 4 26.66 -27.93 12.19
N ARG A 5 26.60 -29.00 11.38
CA ARG A 5 27.76 -29.89 11.13
C ARG A 5 28.93 -29.18 10.46
N ALA A 6 28.65 -28.17 9.63
CA ALA A 6 29.68 -27.37 8.98
C ALA A 6 30.38 -26.38 9.93
N MET A 7 29.79 -26.12 11.11
CA MET A 7 30.35 -25.16 12.07
C MET A 7 31.52 -25.77 12.86
N PRO A 8 32.56 -24.98 13.16
CA PRO A 8 33.64 -25.44 14.01
C PRO A 8 33.16 -25.68 15.45
N ARG A 9 33.84 -26.56 16.17
CA ARG A 9 33.61 -26.79 17.60
C ARG A 9 33.86 -25.48 18.36
N GLY A 10 32.96 -25.10 19.26
CA GLY A 10 33.11 -23.87 20.04
C GLY A 10 32.96 -22.57 19.25
N ALA A 11 32.27 -22.58 18.10
CA ALA A 11 32.02 -21.37 17.31
C ALA A 11 31.21 -20.30 18.07
N GLY A 12 30.39 -20.74 19.03
CA GLY A 12 29.62 -19.87 19.91
C GLY A 12 28.36 -19.25 19.30
N PRO A 13 27.60 -18.47 20.10
CA PRO A 13 26.29 -17.94 19.71
C PRO A 13 26.35 -16.98 18.53
N GLY A 14 27.41 -16.16 18.46
CA GLY A 14 27.59 -15.18 17.39
C GLY A 14 27.68 -15.83 16.00
N ALA A 15 28.30 -17.02 15.91
CA ALA A 15 28.44 -17.75 14.66
C ALA A 15 27.10 -18.35 14.18
N LEU A 16 26.17 -18.62 15.10
CA LEU A 16 24.84 -19.14 14.77
C LEU A 16 23.86 -18.05 14.31
N ARG A 17 24.15 -16.76 14.47
CA ARG A 17 23.29 -15.65 14.00
C ARG A 17 22.96 -15.74 12.51
N GLY A 18 23.91 -16.19 11.68
CA GLY A 18 23.69 -16.42 10.25
C GLY A 18 22.69 -17.55 9.95
N LEU A 19 22.40 -18.40 10.94
CA LEU A 19 21.46 -19.52 10.84
C LEU A 19 20.08 -19.20 11.44
N ALA A 20 19.85 -17.96 11.91
CA ALA A 20 18.57 -17.55 12.49
C ALA A 20 17.33 -17.95 11.65
N PRO A 21 17.32 -17.79 10.30
CA PRO A 21 16.17 -18.20 9.49
C PRO A 21 15.88 -19.70 9.54
N LEU A 22 16.91 -20.54 9.71
CA LEU A 22 16.75 -21.99 9.80
C LEU A 22 16.21 -22.41 11.16
N PHE A 23 16.62 -21.74 12.24
CA PHE A 23 16.05 -21.96 13.57
C PHE A 23 14.60 -21.48 13.64
N GLU A 24 14.30 -20.30 13.10
CA GLU A 24 12.92 -19.81 13.02
C GLU A 24 12.00 -20.75 12.22
N ALA A 25 12.49 -21.32 11.12
CA ALA A 25 11.74 -22.31 10.35
C ALA A 25 11.47 -23.58 11.16
N ALA A 26 12.48 -24.10 11.87
CA ALA A 26 12.35 -25.31 12.67
C ALA A 26 11.38 -25.13 13.86
N VAL A 27 11.43 -23.99 14.56
CA VAL A 27 10.46 -23.66 15.63
C VAL A 27 9.04 -23.60 15.10
N ALA A 28 8.85 -23.02 13.91
CA ALA A 28 7.51 -22.89 13.35
C ALA A 28 6.91 -24.21 12.83
N GLU A 29 7.76 -25.17 12.47
CA GLU A 29 7.37 -26.51 12.03
C GLU A 29 7.14 -27.47 13.20
N ASP A 30 7.32 -27.02 14.46
CA ASP A 30 7.24 -27.84 15.67
C ASP A 30 8.06 -29.13 15.53
N SER A 31 9.28 -28.98 15.00
CA SER A 31 10.13 -30.12 14.67
C SER A 31 10.69 -30.77 15.93
N ASP A 32 10.24 -31.98 16.24
CA ASP A 32 10.83 -32.80 17.29
C ASP A 32 12.34 -32.95 17.10
N VAL A 33 13.07 -32.69 18.19
CA VAL A 33 14.52 -32.63 18.18
C VAL A 33 15.10 -34.04 18.38
N ASP A 34 15.73 -34.60 17.36
CA ASP A 34 16.55 -35.82 17.50
C ASP A 34 17.75 -35.54 18.42
N LEU A 35 18.18 -36.54 19.20
CA LEU A 35 19.38 -36.50 20.06
C LEU A 35 20.61 -35.97 19.31
N ARG A 36 20.70 -36.27 18.01
CA ARG A 36 21.78 -35.79 17.12
C ARG A 36 21.84 -34.27 17.02
N PHE A 37 20.72 -33.56 17.08
CA PHE A 37 20.72 -32.10 17.03
C PHE A 37 21.26 -31.50 18.33
N ARG A 38 20.86 -32.07 19.47
CA ARG A 38 21.40 -31.70 20.78
C ARG A 38 22.92 -31.89 20.84
N ASP A 39 23.43 -33.03 20.35
CA ASP A 39 24.87 -33.30 20.32
C ASP A 39 25.63 -32.25 19.49
N GLU A 40 25.07 -31.83 18.36
CA GLU A 40 25.66 -30.78 17.52
C GLU A 40 25.63 -29.40 18.20
N LEU A 41 24.53 -29.05 18.90
CA LEU A 41 24.49 -27.80 19.68
C LEU A 41 25.52 -27.82 20.81
N ILE A 42 25.64 -28.92 21.54
CA ILE A 42 26.67 -29.09 22.59
C ILE A 42 28.08 -28.97 21.98
N ARG A 43 28.33 -29.56 20.81
CA ARG A 43 29.62 -29.45 20.13
C ARG A 43 29.93 -28.00 19.74
N VAL A 44 28.96 -27.27 19.20
CA VAL A 44 29.18 -25.91 18.65
C VAL A 44 29.18 -24.84 19.74
N LEU A 45 28.30 -24.94 20.74
CA LEU A 45 28.07 -23.92 21.77
C LEU A 45 28.64 -24.31 23.14
N GLY A 46 28.66 -25.60 23.48
CA GLY A 46 29.08 -26.12 24.78
C GLY A 46 30.42 -25.60 25.31
N PRO A 47 31.48 -25.52 24.49
CA PRO A 47 32.77 -24.99 24.95
C PRO A 47 32.73 -23.55 25.48
N LEU A 48 31.72 -22.75 25.10
CA LEU A 48 31.58 -21.35 25.51
C LEU A 48 30.43 -21.13 26.49
N MET A 49 29.35 -21.91 26.37
CA MET A 49 28.13 -21.73 27.16
C MET A 49 28.03 -22.68 28.36
N GLY A 50 28.77 -23.79 28.37
CA GLY A 50 28.73 -24.75 29.49
C GLY A 50 27.31 -25.25 29.76
N GLU A 51 26.84 -25.08 30.99
CA GLU A 51 25.51 -25.51 31.44
C GLU A 51 24.36 -24.73 30.77
N ASP A 52 24.62 -23.51 30.28
CA ASP A 52 23.63 -22.66 29.60
C ASP A 52 23.42 -23.05 28.13
N THR A 53 24.05 -24.13 27.67
CA THR A 53 23.96 -24.56 26.28
C THR A 53 22.53 -25.00 25.95
N PRO A 54 21.88 -24.41 24.92
CA PRO A 54 20.53 -24.81 24.55
C PRO A 54 20.52 -26.25 24.06
N VAL A 55 19.51 -27.01 24.49
CA VAL A 55 19.30 -28.42 24.13
C VAL A 55 18.06 -28.63 23.28
N THR A 56 17.22 -27.62 23.13
CA THR A 56 16.00 -27.61 22.30
C THR A 56 16.17 -26.66 21.11
N VAL A 57 15.31 -26.79 20.10
CA VAL A 57 15.32 -25.90 18.92
C VAL A 57 14.85 -24.51 19.32
N GLU A 58 13.89 -24.40 20.22
CA GLU A 58 13.31 -23.15 20.71
C GLU A 58 14.34 -22.37 21.53
N ASP A 59 15.07 -23.03 22.43
CA ASP A 59 16.11 -22.38 23.24
C ASP A 59 17.30 -21.96 22.36
N ALA A 60 17.64 -22.77 21.36
CA ALA A 60 18.67 -22.41 20.39
C ALA A 60 18.23 -21.21 19.53
N ALA A 61 16.97 -21.19 19.06
CA ALA A 61 16.40 -20.06 18.36
C ALA A 61 16.38 -18.81 19.23
N ALA A 62 16.04 -18.95 20.52
CA ALA A 62 16.05 -17.85 21.47
C ALA A 62 17.45 -17.27 21.68
N CYS A 63 18.44 -18.15 21.85
CA CYS A 63 19.85 -17.77 21.96
C CYS A 63 20.36 -17.01 20.73
N VAL A 64 19.94 -17.45 19.53
CA VAL A 64 20.40 -16.89 18.26
C VAL A 64 19.71 -15.57 17.90
N THR A 65 18.41 -15.47 18.16
CA THR A 65 17.60 -14.29 17.83
C THR A 65 17.58 -13.24 18.93
N GLY A 66 17.88 -13.62 20.18
CA GLY A 66 17.76 -12.75 21.36
C GLY A 66 16.32 -12.52 21.81
N VAL A 67 15.37 -13.36 21.36
CA VAL A 67 13.95 -13.31 21.71
C VAL A 67 13.62 -14.51 22.59
N GLU A 68 12.76 -14.36 23.59
CA GLU A 68 12.37 -15.48 24.46
C GLU A 68 11.73 -16.63 23.66
N ALA A 69 12.09 -17.87 23.99
CA ALA A 69 11.59 -19.08 23.32
C ALA A 69 10.05 -19.14 23.27
N LYS A 70 9.38 -18.81 24.38
CA LYS A 70 7.91 -18.78 24.46
C LYS A 70 7.29 -17.76 23.50
N VAL A 71 7.94 -16.62 23.31
CA VAL A 71 7.50 -15.58 22.36
C VAL A 71 7.72 -16.08 20.93
N LEU A 72 8.85 -16.72 20.63
CA LEU A 72 9.11 -17.30 19.31
C LEU A 72 8.06 -18.35 18.92
N VAL A 73 7.78 -19.31 19.81
CA VAL A 73 6.77 -20.35 19.58
C VAL A 73 5.38 -19.75 19.36
N ALA A 74 5.03 -18.71 20.11
CA ALA A 74 3.73 -18.05 19.96
C ALA A 74 3.62 -17.18 18.70
N THR A 75 4.71 -16.60 18.21
CA THR A 75 4.69 -15.57 17.15
C THR A 75 5.10 -16.07 15.77
N LEU A 76 5.99 -17.06 15.67
CA LEU A 76 6.51 -17.54 14.38
C LEU A 76 5.44 -18.23 13.51
N PRO A 77 4.59 -19.14 14.04
CA PRO A 77 3.54 -19.77 13.23
C PRO A 77 2.56 -18.77 12.59
N PRO A 78 1.93 -17.83 13.34
CA PRO A 78 1.01 -16.88 12.72
C PRO A 78 1.73 -15.93 11.74
N LEU A 79 2.96 -15.53 12.04
CA LEU A 79 3.72 -14.64 11.17
C LEU A 79 4.11 -15.31 9.84
N ARG A 80 4.47 -16.59 9.86
CA ARG A 80 4.70 -17.38 8.63
C ARG A 80 3.42 -17.63 7.84
N ALA A 81 2.30 -17.89 8.51
CA ALA A 81 1.01 -18.04 7.85
C ALA A 81 0.64 -16.77 7.07
N VAL A 82 0.75 -15.60 7.72
CA VAL A 82 0.49 -14.31 7.07
C VAL A 82 1.47 -14.04 5.93
N LEU A 83 2.77 -14.35 6.09
CA LEU A 83 3.76 -14.24 5.02
C LEU A 83 3.41 -15.12 3.81
N ALA A 84 2.98 -16.36 4.04
CA ALA A 84 2.55 -17.26 2.98
C ALA A 84 1.33 -16.72 2.24
N GLU A 85 0.35 -16.17 2.97
CA GLU A 85 -0.83 -15.54 2.37
C GLU A 85 -0.44 -14.34 1.51
N VAL A 86 0.41 -13.43 2.00
CA VAL A 86 0.89 -12.26 1.22
C VAL A 86 1.63 -12.71 -0.04
N ARG A 87 2.50 -13.74 0.05
CA ARG A 87 3.22 -14.30 -1.11
C ARG A 87 2.29 -15.00 -2.11
N GLY A 88 1.20 -15.58 -1.62
CA GLY A 88 0.19 -16.27 -2.43
C GLY A 88 -0.83 -15.35 -3.11
N LEU A 89 -0.83 -14.05 -2.80
CA LEU A 89 -1.75 -13.09 -3.41
C LEU A 89 -1.54 -13.01 -4.92
N LYS A 90 -2.55 -13.42 -5.69
CA LYS A 90 -2.66 -13.10 -7.12
C LYS A 90 -3.00 -11.62 -7.21
N PHE A 91 -2.01 -10.83 -7.61
CA PHE A 91 -2.07 -9.39 -7.46
C PHE A 91 -3.20 -8.78 -8.29
N SER A 92 -4.14 -8.13 -7.59
CA SER A 92 -5.26 -7.37 -8.15
C SER A 92 -5.90 -6.55 -7.02
N LEU A 93 -6.36 -5.34 -7.33
CA LEU A 93 -7.12 -4.49 -6.42
C LEU A 93 -8.46 -5.14 -6.05
N THR A 94 -8.44 -5.96 -5.00
CA THR A 94 -9.61 -6.68 -4.48
C THR A 94 -9.72 -6.47 -2.97
N ARG A 95 -10.96 -6.58 -2.46
CA ARG A 95 -11.22 -6.48 -1.02
C ARG A 95 -10.47 -7.56 -0.21
N GLU A 96 -10.35 -8.76 -0.77
CA GLU A 96 -9.60 -9.88 -0.20
C GLU A 96 -8.11 -9.50 -0.02
N ALA A 97 -7.47 -9.02 -1.08
CA ALA A 97 -6.06 -8.62 -1.04
C ALA A 97 -5.83 -7.50 0.00
N VAL A 98 -6.70 -6.49 0.04
CA VAL A 98 -6.59 -5.39 1.02
C VAL A 98 -6.73 -5.89 2.46
N ARG A 99 -7.59 -6.88 2.73
CA ARG A 99 -7.71 -7.51 4.06
C ARG A 99 -6.45 -8.25 4.45
N VAL A 100 -5.88 -9.04 3.54
CA VAL A 100 -4.62 -9.77 3.78
C VAL A 100 -3.48 -8.80 4.08
N LEU A 101 -3.34 -7.73 3.30
CA LEU A 101 -2.31 -6.70 3.50
C LEU A 101 -2.52 -5.92 4.81
N SER A 102 -3.77 -5.62 5.17
CA SER A 102 -4.09 -4.95 6.44
C SER A 102 -3.73 -5.80 7.67
N ARG A 103 -4.00 -7.12 7.60
CA ARG A 103 -3.60 -8.04 8.67
C ARG A 103 -2.07 -8.21 8.72
N ALA A 104 -1.40 -8.20 7.56
CA ALA A 104 0.06 -8.23 7.50
C ALA A 104 0.69 -6.99 8.17
N ASP A 105 0.17 -5.80 7.89
CA ASP A 105 0.61 -4.56 8.53
C ASP A 105 0.41 -4.63 10.06
N ALA A 106 -0.78 -5.04 10.52
CA ALA A 106 -1.06 -5.20 11.95
C ALA A 106 -0.15 -6.23 12.62
N CYS A 107 0.16 -7.34 11.94
CA CYS A 107 1.09 -8.37 12.42
C CYS A 107 2.51 -7.82 12.60
N LEU A 108 2.98 -6.99 11.66
CA LEU A 108 4.31 -6.39 11.72
C LEU A 108 4.51 -5.41 12.90
N GLN A 109 3.44 -4.71 13.31
CA GLN A 109 3.49 -3.79 14.45
C GLN A 109 3.69 -4.51 15.79
N GLN A 110 3.26 -5.78 15.87
CA GLN A 110 3.31 -6.58 17.10
C GLN A 110 4.47 -7.59 17.12
N ALA A 111 5.11 -7.82 15.96
CA ALA A 111 6.13 -8.84 15.82
C ALA A 111 7.51 -8.40 16.35
N PRO A 112 8.24 -9.28 17.07
CA PRO A 112 9.62 -9.02 17.46
C PRO A 112 10.55 -9.00 16.25
N ARG A 113 11.77 -8.45 16.42
CA ARG A 113 12.77 -8.34 15.36
C ARG A 113 13.33 -9.71 14.94
N LEU A 114 12.62 -10.37 14.04
CA LEU A 114 12.94 -11.69 13.49
C LEU A 114 13.27 -11.61 11.99
N ALA A 115 13.98 -12.62 11.47
CA ALA A 115 14.25 -12.73 10.04
C ALA A 115 12.94 -12.87 9.24
N THR A 116 11.99 -13.67 9.75
CA THR A 116 10.68 -13.84 9.10
C THR A 116 9.88 -12.53 9.11
N ARG A 117 10.01 -11.69 10.14
CA ARG A 117 9.40 -10.34 10.17
C ARG A 117 9.96 -9.47 9.05
N ALA A 118 11.28 -9.46 8.87
CA ALA A 118 11.93 -8.71 7.80
C ALA A 118 11.55 -9.23 6.39
N GLU A 119 11.26 -10.53 6.25
CA GLU A 119 10.68 -11.08 5.02
C GLU A 119 9.25 -10.57 4.77
N LEU A 120 8.41 -10.53 5.80
CA LEU A 120 7.06 -9.99 5.72
C LEU A 120 7.04 -8.50 5.41
N GLU A 121 7.93 -7.69 6.00
CA GLU A 121 8.09 -6.27 5.68
C GLU A 121 8.40 -6.07 4.18
N ARG A 122 9.34 -6.85 3.63
CA ARG A 122 9.69 -6.77 2.21
C ARG A 122 8.54 -7.20 1.31
N ALA A 123 7.85 -8.29 1.67
CA ALA A 123 6.72 -8.79 0.89
C ALA A 123 5.54 -7.80 0.89
N LEU A 124 5.25 -7.21 2.06
CA LEU A 124 4.23 -6.16 2.21
C LEU A 124 4.61 -4.91 1.43
N GLY A 125 5.85 -4.43 1.54
CA GLY A 125 6.34 -3.26 0.79
C GLY A 125 6.14 -3.43 -0.71
N ALA A 126 6.60 -4.56 -1.28
CA ALA A 126 6.43 -4.85 -2.70
C ALA A 126 4.94 -4.96 -3.11
N ALA A 127 4.07 -5.47 -2.24
CA ALA A 127 2.63 -5.51 -2.51
C ALA A 127 1.99 -4.11 -2.45
N CYS A 128 2.39 -3.27 -1.49
CA CYS A 128 1.93 -1.89 -1.38
C CYS A 128 2.41 -1.02 -2.54
N GLU A 129 3.63 -1.23 -3.07
CA GLU A 129 4.12 -0.55 -4.28
C GLU A 129 3.23 -0.84 -5.48
N ARG A 130 2.91 -2.12 -5.72
CA ARG A 130 2.02 -2.51 -6.80
C ARG A 130 0.60 -1.98 -6.59
N LEU A 131 0.12 -1.95 -5.33
CA LEU A 131 -1.20 -1.43 -4.98
C LEU A 131 -1.28 0.06 -5.28
N ALA A 132 -0.24 0.80 -4.91
CA ALA A 132 -0.10 2.22 -5.22
C ALA A 132 -0.14 2.49 -6.73
N ALA A 133 0.51 1.65 -7.53
CA ALA A 133 0.48 1.75 -8.98
C ALA A 133 -0.93 1.54 -9.56
N GLU A 134 -1.64 0.49 -9.13
CA GLU A 134 -3.02 0.24 -9.57
C GLU A 134 -3.98 1.36 -9.13
N LEU A 135 -3.85 1.86 -7.89
CA LEU A 135 -4.63 2.98 -7.41
C LEU A 135 -4.31 4.27 -8.16
N SER A 136 -3.03 4.55 -8.46
CA SER A 136 -2.64 5.72 -9.24
C SER A 136 -3.21 5.68 -10.67
N GLN A 137 -3.34 4.49 -11.26
CA GLN A 137 -4.02 4.32 -12.54
C GLN A 137 -5.53 4.57 -12.42
N LEU A 138 -6.16 4.04 -11.38
CA LEU A 138 -7.59 4.24 -11.12
C LEU A 138 -7.96 5.71 -10.84
N HIS A 139 -7.07 6.44 -10.16
CA HIS A 139 -7.25 7.82 -9.75
C HIS A 139 -6.48 8.81 -10.62
N ALA A 140 -6.07 8.41 -11.83
CA ALA A 140 -5.34 9.29 -12.74
C ALA A 140 -6.12 10.60 -12.99
N PRO A 141 -5.46 11.77 -12.98
CA PRO A 141 -4.01 12.00 -12.95
C PRO A 141 -3.38 12.06 -11.55
N VAL A 142 -4.14 11.81 -10.48
CA VAL A 142 -3.66 11.98 -9.10
C VAL A 142 -2.85 10.74 -8.67
N PRO A 143 -1.54 10.88 -8.38
CA PRO A 143 -0.74 9.75 -7.92
C PRO A 143 -1.08 9.41 -6.47
N VAL A 144 -1.12 8.11 -6.17
CA VAL A 144 -1.27 7.58 -4.80
C VAL A 144 0.10 7.08 -4.33
N PRO A 145 0.70 7.66 -3.28
CA PRO A 145 2.00 7.21 -2.79
C PRO A 145 1.90 5.87 -2.06
N MET A 146 2.98 5.09 -2.07
CA MET A 146 3.03 3.76 -1.44
C MET A 146 2.57 3.77 0.03
N GLY A 147 2.98 4.79 0.81
CA GLY A 147 2.64 4.91 2.22
C GLY A 147 1.13 5.13 2.49
N GLU A 148 0.39 5.61 1.50
CA GLU A 148 -1.06 5.88 1.63
C GLU A 148 -1.91 4.79 0.95
N ALA A 149 -1.30 3.95 0.10
CA ALA A 149 -2.00 3.00 -0.76
C ALA A 149 -2.97 2.08 0.01
N LEU A 150 -2.54 1.54 1.15
CA LEU A 150 -3.38 0.66 1.96
C LEU A 150 -4.59 1.41 2.57
N GLY A 151 -4.38 2.65 3.03
CA GLY A 151 -5.46 3.50 3.57
C GLY A 151 -6.48 3.86 2.49
N VAL A 152 -6.00 4.27 1.31
CA VAL A 152 -6.85 4.58 0.15
C VAL A 152 -7.63 3.35 -0.30
N ALA A 153 -7.00 2.18 -0.40
CA ALA A 153 -7.68 0.95 -0.79
C ALA A 153 -8.76 0.52 0.22
N ARG A 154 -8.49 0.65 1.53
CA ARG A 154 -9.48 0.37 2.57
C ARG A 154 -10.69 1.29 2.46
N TRP A 155 -10.47 2.58 2.25
CA TRP A 155 -11.56 3.54 2.03
C TRP A 155 -12.38 3.19 0.78
N LEU A 156 -11.72 2.85 -0.33
CA LEU A 156 -12.39 2.46 -1.58
C LEU A 156 -13.36 1.28 -1.36
N PHE A 157 -12.98 0.31 -0.52
CA PHE A 157 -13.81 -0.83 -0.13
C PHE A 157 -14.71 -0.58 1.10
N ARG A 158 -14.80 0.67 1.60
CA ARG A 158 -15.60 1.09 2.76
C ARG A 158 -15.20 0.39 4.08
N ASP A 159 -13.95 -0.04 4.18
CA ASP A 159 -13.35 -0.73 5.33
C ASP A 159 -12.41 0.20 6.15
N GLY A 160 -12.44 1.52 5.87
CA GLY A 160 -11.59 2.51 6.54
C GLY A 160 -12.12 3.95 6.38
N PRO A 161 -11.59 4.89 7.19
CA PRO A 161 -11.92 6.30 7.09
C PRO A 161 -11.43 6.89 5.76
N PRO A 162 -12.04 7.99 5.27
CA PRO A 162 -11.54 8.69 4.10
C PRO A 162 -10.10 9.18 4.32
N PRO A 163 -9.19 8.98 3.35
CA PRO A 163 -7.84 9.55 3.41
C PRO A 163 -7.90 11.08 3.22
N ARG A 164 -6.79 11.76 3.49
CA ARG A 164 -6.63 13.15 3.08
C ARG A 164 -6.69 13.23 1.55
N GLY A 165 -7.44 14.18 0.99
CA GLY A 165 -7.59 14.28 -0.46
C GLY A 165 -8.61 13.29 -1.04
N ALA A 166 -9.52 12.74 -0.22
CA ALA A 166 -10.50 11.75 -0.67
C ALA A 166 -11.44 12.33 -1.75
N ALA A 167 -11.86 13.59 -1.62
CA ALA A 167 -12.72 14.23 -2.61
C ALA A 167 -11.97 14.46 -3.93
N VAL A 168 -10.68 14.83 -3.84
CA VAL A 168 -9.76 14.92 -5.00
C VAL A 168 -9.66 13.55 -5.70
N LEU A 169 -9.43 12.46 -4.97
CA LEU A 169 -9.35 11.10 -5.54
C LEU A 169 -10.70 10.61 -6.11
N GLU A 170 -11.81 10.95 -5.46
CA GLU A 170 -13.17 10.62 -5.92
C GLU A 170 -13.49 11.31 -7.24
N LEU A 171 -13.19 12.61 -7.33
CA LEU A 171 -13.34 13.40 -8.55
C LEU A 171 -12.46 12.85 -9.68
N ALA A 172 -11.18 12.55 -9.39
CA ALA A 172 -10.25 12.00 -10.37
C ALA A 172 -10.80 10.73 -11.04
N ARG A 173 -11.26 9.79 -10.21
CA ARG A 173 -11.83 8.52 -10.66
C ARG A 173 -13.12 8.71 -11.44
N GLY A 174 -13.98 9.63 -11.00
CA GLY A 174 -15.27 9.90 -11.66
C GLY A 174 -15.15 10.66 -12.98
N LEU A 175 -14.07 11.43 -13.17
CA LEU A 175 -13.94 12.35 -14.31
C LEU A 175 -13.98 11.63 -15.66
N ASP A 176 -13.36 10.46 -15.78
CA ASP A 176 -13.38 9.70 -17.02
C ASP A 176 -14.78 9.14 -17.35
N ASP A 177 -15.58 8.80 -16.35
CA ASP A 177 -16.99 8.41 -16.54
C ASP A 177 -17.82 9.57 -17.06
N PHE A 178 -17.66 10.76 -16.49
CA PHE A 178 -18.30 11.98 -17.00
C PHE A 178 -17.84 12.29 -18.42
N CYS A 179 -16.54 12.17 -18.71
CA CYS A 179 -16.03 12.37 -20.07
C CYS A 179 -16.67 11.39 -21.06
N ARG A 180 -16.84 10.12 -20.70
CA ARG A 180 -17.52 9.11 -21.54
C ARG A 180 -18.99 9.45 -21.82
N ARG A 181 -19.69 10.07 -20.86
CA ARG A 181 -21.09 10.52 -21.01
C ARG A 181 -21.24 11.89 -21.68
N ALA A 182 -20.13 12.56 -22.03
CA ALA A 182 -20.18 13.91 -22.58
C ALA A 182 -20.89 13.97 -23.96
N PRO A 183 -21.62 15.06 -24.27
CA PRO A 183 -21.85 16.23 -23.41
C PRO A 183 -22.76 15.89 -22.22
N LEU A 184 -22.44 16.47 -21.06
CA LEU A 184 -23.15 16.12 -19.83
C LEU A 184 -24.59 16.66 -19.83
N SER A 185 -25.51 15.87 -19.28
CA SER A 185 -26.84 16.34 -18.90
C SER A 185 -26.73 17.28 -17.69
N THR A 186 -27.74 18.12 -17.44
CA THR A 186 -27.81 19.00 -16.26
C THR A 186 -27.56 18.26 -14.94
N PRO A 187 -28.21 17.11 -14.63
CA PRO A 187 -27.95 16.40 -13.37
C PRO A 187 -26.54 15.84 -13.28
N ASP A 188 -25.96 15.36 -14.39
CA ASP A 188 -24.57 14.90 -14.40
C ASP A 188 -23.58 16.06 -14.17
N LEU A 189 -23.88 17.24 -14.72
CA LEU A 189 -23.07 18.44 -14.51
C LEU A 189 -23.16 18.92 -13.06
N GLU A 190 -24.34 18.93 -12.46
CA GLU A 190 -24.54 19.26 -11.04
C GLU A 190 -23.79 18.27 -10.13
N ALA A 191 -23.86 16.97 -10.41
CA ALA A 191 -23.12 15.96 -9.69
C ALA A 191 -21.59 16.16 -9.80
N LEU A 192 -21.10 16.49 -10.99
CA LEU A 192 -19.68 16.79 -11.21
C LEU A 192 -19.26 18.08 -10.47
N ARG A 193 -20.11 19.12 -10.46
CA ARG A 193 -19.87 20.36 -9.71
C ARG A 193 -19.82 20.13 -8.21
N GLU A 194 -20.71 19.30 -7.67
CA GLU A 194 -20.69 18.95 -6.25
C GLU A 194 -19.40 18.23 -5.86
N LEU A 195 -18.93 17.29 -6.70
CA LEU A 195 -17.62 16.64 -6.51
C LEU A 195 -16.47 17.65 -6.58
N ALA A 196 -16.51 18.58 -7.55
CA ALA A 196 -15.51 19.62 -7.71
C ALA A 196 -15.46 20.57 -6.51
N ARG A 197 -16.60 20.98 -5.97
CA ARG A 197 -16.71 21.82 -4.78
C ARG A 197 -16.09 21.16 -3.56
N ARG A 198 -16.42 19.88 -3.31
CA ARG A 198 -15.79 19.09 -2.23
C ARG A 198 -14.28 18.95 -2.42
N ALA A 199 -13.81 18.79 -3.66
CA ALA A 199 -12.38 18.72 -3.96
C ALA A 199 -11.68 20.09 -3.75
N ASP A 200 -12.36 21.21 -4.01
CA ASP A 200 -11.84 22.56 -3.76
C ASP A 200 -11.64 22.85 -2.26
N GLU A 201 -12.42 22.25 -1.37
CA GLU A 201 -12.19 22.29 0.09
C GLU A 201 -10.84 21.63 0.47
N GLU A 202 -10.34 20.72 -0.37
CA GLU A 202 -9.09 19.98 -0.21
C GLU A 202 -7.94 20.51 -1.11
N ARG A 203 -8.01 21.79 -1.55
CA ARG A 203 -7.06 22.38 -2.52
C ARG A 203 -5.57 22.24 -2.19
N GLU A 204 -5.24 22.13 -0.90
CA GLU A 204 -3.85 21.96 -0.42
C GLU A 204 -3.31 20.54 -0.66
N THR A 205 -4.14 19.64 -1.21
CA THR A 205 -3.73 18.27 -1.56
C THR A 205 -2.86 18.31 -2.83
N PRO A 206 -1.71 17.61 -2.86
CA PRO A 206 -0.81 17.63 -4.04
C PRO A 206 -1.45 17.22 -5.36
N GLY A 207 -2.53 16.42 -5.34
CA GLY A 207 -3.28 16.00 -6.52
C GLY A 207 -4.21 17.06 -7.11
N TRP A 208 -4.59 18.08 -6.34
CA TRP A 208 -5.58 19.07 -6.76
C TRP A 208 -5.13 19.89 -7.99
N PRO A 209 -3.88 20.40 -8.07
CA PRO A 209 -3.41 21.11 -9.27
C PRO A 209 -3.43 20.25 -10.53
N LEU A 210 -3.14 18.95 -10.41
CA LEU A 210 -3.17 18.01 -11.54
C LEU A 210 -4.60 17.81 -12.07
N LEU A 211 -5.59 17.78 -11.17
CA LEU A 211 -6.99 17.75 -11.56
C LEU A 211 -7.44 19.03 -12.23
N LEU A 212 -6.99 20.18 -11.74
CA LEU A 212 -7.33 21.47 -12.34
C LEU A 212 -6.88 21.52 -13.81
N GLU A 213 -5.63 21.13 -14.09
CA GLU A 213 -5.10 21.07 -15.46
C GLU A 213 -5.84 20.04 -16.34
N ARG A 214 -6.13 18.86 -15.78
CA ARG A 214 -6.92 17.85 -16.50
C ARG A 214 -8.31 18.37 -16.82
N LEU A 215 -8.98 19.02 -15.88
CA LEU A 215 -10.32 19.57 -16.05
C LEU A 215 -10.34 20.68 -17.11
N ARG A 216 -9.35 21.58 -17.11
CA ARG A 216 -9.16 22.60 -18.17
C ARG A 216 -9.10 21.96 -19.56
N THR A 217 -8.41 20.82 -19.68
CA THR A 217 -8.24 20.08 -20.93
C THR A 217 -9.55 19.42 -21.39
N VAL A 218 -10.31 18.80 -20.49
CA VAL A 218 -11.53 18.06 -20.85
C VAL A 218 -12.79 18.93 -20.87
N ARG A 219 -12.76 20.12 -20.26
CA ARG A 219 -13.89 21.06 -20.17
C ARG A 219 -14.61 21.32 -21.51
N PRO A 220 -13.92 21.60 -22.63
CA PRO A 220 -14.61 21.88 -23.90
C PRO A 220 -15.49 20.73 -24.39
N ARG A 221 -15.14 19.49 -24.02
CA ARG A 221 -15.92 18.29 -24.31
C ARG A 221 -17.09 18.13 -23.35
N LEU A 222 -16.87 18.37 -22.05
CA LEU A 222 -17.89 18.24 -21.01
C LEU A 222 -19.01 19.28 -21.17
N ILE A 223 -18.64 20.52 -21.50
CA ILE A 223 -19.53 21.67 -21.63
C ILE A 223 -19.24 22.34 -22.98
N PRO A 224 -19.85 21.86 -24.08
CA PRO A 224 -19.67 22.46 -25.39
C PRO A 224 -20.10 23.93 -25.36
N GLN A 225 -19.21 24.83 -25.79
CA GLN A 225 -19.59 26.23 -25.98
C GLN A 225 -20.55 26.31 -27.18
N LYS A 226 -21.68 27.01 -27.01
CA LYS A 226 -22.55 27.30 -28.16
C LYS A 226 -21.71 28.03 -29.22
N PRO A 227 -21.75 27.62 -30.49
CA PRO A 227 -21.05 28.33 -31.54
C PRO A 227 -21.55 29.77 -31.59
N LEU A 228 -20.62 30.72 -31.68
CA LEU A 228 -20.97 32.13 -31.85
C LEU A 228 -21.91 32.29 -33.06
N PRO A 229 -22.93 33.17 -32.98
CA PRO A 229 -23.79 33.47 -34.11
C PRO A 229 -22.97 33.87 -35.34
N PRO A 230 -23.45 33.61 -36.58
CA PRO A 230 -22.66 33.78 -37.80
C PRO A 230 -22.00 35.16 -37.95
N LEU A 231 -22.65 36.21 -37.45
CA LEU A 231 -22.18 37.60 -37.48
C LEU A 231 -20.90 37.83 -36.65
N TYR A 232 -20.60 36.97 -35.68
CA TYR A 232 -19.46 37.12 -34.76
C TYR A 232 -18.34 36.10 -35.01
N ARG A 233 -18.47 35.21 -36.02
CA ARG A 233 -17.42 34.22 -36.34
C ARG A 233 -16.10 34.85 -36.78
N SER A 234 -16.13 36.01 -37.42
CA SER A 234 -14.93 36.76 -37.85
C SER A 234 -14.10 37.30 -36.69
N LEU A 235 -14.68 37.40 -35.48
CA LEU A 235 -13.97 37.77 -34.25
C LEU A 235 -13.41 36.55 -33.50
N ALA A 236 -13.78 35.33 -33.90
CA ALA A 236 -13.47 34.07 -33.22
C ALA A 236 -12.11 33.45 -33.64
N GLY A 237 -11.26 34.19 -34.36
CA GLY A 237 -9.91 33.73 -34.73
C GLY A 237 -8.98 33.48 -33.54
N ALA A 238 -9.39 33.84 -32.32
CA ALA A 238 -8.69 33.51 -31.09
C ALA A 238 -9.24 32.19 -30.51
N PRO A 239 -8.38 31.21 -30.14
CA PRO A 239 -8.84 30.03 -29.43
C PRO A 239 -9.60 30.46 -28.18
N ALA A 240 -10.75 29.83 -27.93
CA ALA A 240 -11.60 30.13 -26.78
C ALA A 240 -10.75 30.08 -25.50
N ARG A 241 -10.49 31.25 -24.92
CA ARG A 241 -9.70 31.36 -23.68
C ARG A 241 -10.49 30.63 -22.59
N VAL A 242 -9.97 29.50 -22.13
CA VAL A 242 -10.46 28.86 -20.90
C VAL A 242 -10.26 29.89 -19.79
N PRO A 243 -11.28 30.25 -19.00
CA PRO A 243 -11.10 31.17 -17.89
C PRO A 243 -9.94 30.70 -17.02
N LEU A 244 -9.10 31.63 -16.54
CA LEU A 244 -8.15 31.37 -15.45
C LEU A 244 -8.95 31.19 -14.15
N ALA A 245 -9.81 30.18 -14.11
CA ALA A 245 -10.56 29.87 -12.92
C ALA A 245 -9.58 29.29 -11.89
N GLU A 246 -9.64 29.83 -10.69
CA GLU A 246 -8.82 29.44 -9.54
C GLU A 246 -9.40 28.23 -8.79
N SER A 247 -10.55 27.71 -9.23
CA SER A 247 -11.21 26.54 -8.62
C SER A 247 -11.75 25.53 -9.63
N LEU A 248 -11.89 24.27 -9.22
CA LEU A 248 -12.44 23.19 -10.04
C LEU A 248 -13.93 23.43 -10.33
N GLU A 249 -14.70 23.88 -9.34
CA GLU A 249 -16.13 24.15 -9.54
C GLU A 249 -16.33 25.28 -10.57
N ALA A 250 -15.54 26.34 -10.50
CA ALA A 250 -15.68 27.49 -11.39
C ALA A 250 -15.41 27.14 -12.86
N LEU A 251 -14.54 26.17 -13.14
CA LEU A 251 -14.32 25.66 -14.50
C LEU A 251 -15.57 24.99 -15.08
N LEU A 252 -16.48 24.51 -14.24
CA LEU A 252 -17.69 23.78 -14.65
C LEU A 252 -18.91 24.68 -14.77
N CYS A 253 -18.79 25.98 -14.45
CA CYS A 253 -19.87 26.93 -14.65
C CYS A 253 -20.05 27.24 -16.14
N PRO A 254 -21.30 27.21 -16.66
CA PRO A 254 -21.60 27.72 -18.00
C PRO A 254 -21.30 29.22 -18.06
N LEU A 255 -20.64 29.67 -19.13
CA LEU A 255 -20.22 31.08 -19.32
C LEU A 255 -21.36 32.13 -19.24
N HIS A 256 -22.62 31.71 -19.23
CA HIS A 256 -23.78 32.61 -19.18
C HIS A 256 -24.28 32.88 -17.75
N VAL A 257 -23.63 32.34 -16.72
CA VAL A 257 -24.07 32.43 -15.31
C VAL A 257 -23.04 33.16 -14.43
N CYS A 258 -21.89 33.57 -14.97
CA CYS A 258 -20.77 34.12 -14.19
C CYS A 258 -20.72 35.67 -14.09
N ASP A 259 -21.72 36.38 -14.59
CA ASP A 259 -21.84 37.83 -14.37
C ASP A 259 -22.82 38.13 -13.23
N HIS A 260 -22.54 37.65 -12.01
CA HIS A 260 -23.15 38.15 -10.77
C HIS A 260 -22.24 37.93 -9.56
#